data_AF-A0A3C0B4U7-F1
#
_entry.id   AF-A0A3C0B4U7-F1
#
_cell.length_a   1.000
_cell.length_b   1.000
_cell.length_c   1.000
_cell.angle_alpha   90.00
_cell.angle_beta   90.00
_cell.angle_gamma   90.00
#
_symmetry.space_group_name_H-M   'P 1'
#
loop_
_entity.id
_entity.type
_entity.pdbx_description
1 polymer ?
#
loop_
_entity_poly.entity_id
_entity_poly.type
_entity_poly.pdbx_seq_one_letter_code
_entity_poly.pdbx_strand_id
1 'polypeptide(L)'
;MWNFLVRFILRNRLGNLIAISIITIFMAFMASRVHLSYEMAQMLPDSDSTIIIYNQFKETFGQDGAVVFIGIRDPKLFDLDRFNDWYDLTNQLKEVDGVQEVLSIGRLFTLVKNDSIRKFDF
;
A
#
# COMPACT_ATOMS: atom_id res chain seq x y z
N MET A 1 32.64 38.57 -22.70
CA MET A 1 31.51 38.09 -21.87
C MET A 1 31.97 37.38 -20.60
N TRP A 2 32.81 36.33 -20.70
CA TRP A 2 33.27 35.55 -19.54
C TRP A 2 34.01 36.38 -18.46
N ASN A 3 34.85 37.32 -18.89
CA ASN A 3 35.59 38.21 -17.97
C ASN A 3 34.68 39.10 -17.11
N PHE A 4 33.47 39.43 -17.59
CA PHE A 4 32.50 40.20 -16.81
C PHE A 4 31.86 39.34 -15.72
N LEU A 5 31.48 38.11 -16.06
CA LEU A 5 30.93 37.12 -15.12
C LEU A 5 31.94 36.81 -14.01
N VAL A 6 33.20 36.55 -14.37
CA VAL A 6 34.27 36.25 -13.41
C VAL A 6 34.54 37.44 -12.48
N ARG A 7 34.55 38.67 -13.01
CA ARG A 7 34.69 39.88 -12.17
C ARG A 7 33.51 40.08 -11.23
N PHE A 8 32.28 39.77 -11.67
CA PHE A 8 31.09 39.84 -10.83
C PHE A 8 31.15 38.81 -9.68
N ILE A 9 31.57 37.59 -9.98
CA ILE A 9 31.69 36.51 -9.00
C ILE A 9 32.76 36.84 -7.94
N LEU A 10 33.93 37.30 -8.38
CA LEU A 10 35.05 37.65 -7.49
C LEU A 10 34.78 38.91 -6.66
N ARG A 11 34.06 39.90 -7.19
CA ARG A 11 33.78 41.16 -6.49
C ARG A 11 32.71 41.03 -5.42
N ASN A 12 31.74 40.12 -5.57
CA ASN A 12 30.68 39.89 -4.59
C ASN A 12 30.76 38.50 -3.93
N ARG A 13 31.97 38.07 -3.54
CA ARG A 13 32.23 36.72 -3.02
C ARG A 13 31.28 36.27 -1.90
N LEU A 14 30.96 37.17 -0.96
CA LEU A 14 30.09 36.89 0.18
C LEU A 14 28.63 36.74 -0.25
N GLY A 15 28.14 37.63 -1.13
CA GLY A 15 26.78 37.53 -1.65
C GLY A 15 26.55 36.23 -2.45
N ASN A 16 27.54 35.83 -3.24
CA ASN A 16 27.46 34.57 -4.01
C ASN A 16 27.47 33.34 -3.10
N LEU A 17 28.33 33.32 -2.07
CA LEU A 17 28.36 32.22 -1.09
C LEU A 17 27.03 32.11 -0.34
N ILE A 18 26.47 33.23 0.13
CA ILE A 18 25.18 33.24 0.84
C ILE A 18 24.06 32.75 -0.09
N ALA A 19 24.01 33.23 -1.34
CA ALA A 19 23.00 32.81 -2.29
C ALA A 19 23.06 31.29 -2.57
N ILE A 20 24.28 30.76 -2.78
CA ILE A 20 24.47 29.32 -2.98
C ILE A 20 24.06 28.55 -1.73
N SER A 21 24.49 28.99 -0.53
CA SER A 21 24.12 28.32 0.73
C SER A 21 22.60 28.29 0.95
N ILE A 22 21.89 29.38 0.65
CA ILE A 22 20.42 29.41 0.75
C ILE A 22 19.78 28.40 -0.22
N ILE A 23 20.24 28.38 -1.47
CA ILE A 23 19.73 27.43 -2.48
C ILE A 23 20.02 25.99 -2.04
N THR A 24 21.21 25.71 -1.52
CA THR A 24 21.60 24.38 -1.04
C THR A 24 20.74 23.95 0.16
N ILE A 25 20.50 24.83 1.14
CA ILE A 25 19.64 24.52 2.29
C ILE A 25 18.20 24.25 1.83
N PHE A 26 17.69 25.06 0.90
CA PHE A 26 16.37 24.85 0.32
C PHE A 26 16.26 23.51 -0.40
N MET A 27 17.26 23.15 -1.22
CA MET A 27 17.32 21.85 -1.89
C MET A 27 17.41 20.70 -0.89
N ALA A 28 18.18 20.83 0.19
CA ALA A 28 18.27 19.82 1.25
C ALA A 28 16.92 19.63 1.96
N PHE A 29 16.21 20.72 2.24
CA PHE A 29 14.85 20.66 2.78
C PHE A 29 13.88 19.98 1.82
N MET A 30 13.96 20.26 0.52
CA MET A 30 13.15 19.58 -0.48
C MET A 30 13.49 18.08 -0.58
N ALA A 31 14.77 17.72 -0.47
CA ALA A 31 15.22 16.34 -0.47
C ALA A 31 14.65 15.53 0.71
N SER A 32 14.48 16.14 1.88
CA SER A 32 13.80 15.49 3.02
C SER A 32 12.32 15.18 2.79
N ARG A 33 11.71 15.75 1.74
CA ARG A 33 10.30 15.50 1.35
C ARG A 33 10.17 14.49 0.22
N VAL A 34 11.26 13.85 -0.21
CA VAL A 34 11.19 12.81 -1.23
C VAL A 34 10.46 11.59 -0.65
N HIS A 35 9.41 11.17 -1.34
CA HIS A 35 8.69 9.94 -1.03
C HIS A 35 9.14 8.87 -2.03
N LEU A 36 9.47 7.69 -1.52
CA LEU A 36 9.70 6.52 -2.37
C LEU A 36 8.34 5.95 -2.75
N SER A 37 8.02 5.95 -4.05
CA SER A 37 6.88 5.17 -4.53
C SER A 37 7.27 3.69 -4.55
N TYR A 38 6.58 2.89 -3.75
CA TYR A 38 6.72 1.43 -3.72
C TYR A 38 5.63 0.75 -4.56
N GLU A 39 4.98 1.49 -5.46
CA GLU A 39 4.05 0.89 -6.40
C GLU A 39 4.83 0.08 -7.43
N MET A 40 4.34 -1.11 -7.77
CA MET A 40 4.90 -1.86 -8.90
C MET A 40 4.87 -0.96 -10.13
N ALA A 41 6.01 -0.85 -10.82
CA ALA A 41 6.12 -0.01 -11.99
C ALA A 41 5.02 -0.36 -12.99
N GLN A 42 4.13 0.60 -13.28
CA GLN A 42 3.13 0.43 -14.32
C GLN A 42 3.87 0.23 -15.64
N MET A 43 3.63 -0.91 -16.28
CA MET A 43 4.26 -1.25 -17.57
C MET A 43 3.73 -0.39 -18.72
N LEU A 44 2.56 0.23 -18.52
CA LEU A 44 1.86 1.05 -19.50
C LEU A 44 1.76 2.49 -19.00
N PRO A 45 1.76 3.49 -19.91
CA PRO A 45 1.56 4.88 -19.55
C PRO A 45 0.13 5.13 -19.05
N ASP A 46 -0.06 6.14 -18.20
CA ASP A 46 -1.36 6.52 -17.61
C ASP A 46 -2.45 6.82 -18.65
N SER A 47 -2.05 7.20 -19.86
CA SER A 47 -2.97 7.49 -20.97
C SER A 47 -3.46 6.24 -21.71
N ASP A 48 -2.95 5.05 -21.41
CA ASP A 48 -3.39 3.80 -22.04
C ASP A 48 -4.81 3.43 -21.59
N SER A 49 -5.65 3.03 -22.54
CA SER A 49 -7.05 2.68 -22.25
C SER A 49 -7.18 1.50 -21.27
N THR A 50 -6.23 0.58 -21.28
CA THR A 50 -6.18 -0.57 -20.37
C THR A 50 -5.95 -0.12 -18.93
N ILE A 51 -5.04 0.84 -18.71
CA ILE A 51 -4.78 1.40 -17.38
C ILE A 51 -6.00 2.15 -16.86
N ILE A 52 -6.68 2.93 -17.70
CA ILE A 52 -7.90 3.67 -17.30
C ILE A 52 -8.99 2.70 -16.83
N ILE A 53 -9.25 1.63 -17.60
CA ILE A 53 -10.24 0.60 -17.25
C ILE A 53 -9.83 -0.12 -15.96
N TYR A 54 -8.56 -0.49 -15.83
CA TYR A 54 -8.04 -1.14 -14.62
C TYR A 54 -8.19 -0.26 -13.38
N ASN A 55 -7.89 1.04 -13.48
CA ASN A 55 -8.02 1.98 -12.38
C ASN A 55 -9.50 2.14 -11.95
N GLN A 56 -10.44 2.21 -12.89
CA GLN A 56 -11.88 2.23 -12.58
C GLN A 56 -12.34 0.94 -11.89
N PHE A 57 -11.85 -0.21 -12.35
CA PHE A 57 -12.12 -1.50 -11.71
C PHE A 57 -11.56 -1.52 -10.28
N LYS A 58 -10.30 -1.11 -10.09
CA LYS A 58 -9.64 -1.04 -8.77
C LYS A 58 -10.35 -0.08 -7.82
N GLU A 59 -10.91 1.03 -8.30
CA GLU A 59 -11.70 1.94 -7.48
C GLU A 59 -13.01 1.31 -6.98
N THR A 60 -13.64 0.47 -7.83
CA THR A 60 -14.91 -0.19 -7.50
C THR A 60 -14.73 -1.41 -6.61
N PHE A 61 -13.73 -2.25 -6.90
CA PHE A 61 -13.55 -3.56 -6.29
C PHE A 61 -12.38 -3.63 -5.31
N GLY A 62 -11.56 -2.59 -5.23
CA GLY A 62 -10.30 -2.60 -4.50
C GLY A 62 -9.16 -3.22 -5.32
N GLN A 63 -7.95 -3.14 -4.77
CA GLN A 63 -6.78 -3.84 -5.28
C GLN A 63 -6.64 -5.18 -4.57
N ASP A 64 -6.13 -6.21 -5.26
CA ASP A 64 -5.68 -7.43 -4.60
C ASP A 64 -4.68 -7.06 -3.50
N GLY A 65 -5.14 -7.14 -2.25
CA GLY A 65 -4.30 -7.00 -1.07
C GLY A 65 -3.36 -8.20 -0.97
N ALA A 66 -2.30 -8.06 -0.16
CA ALA A 66 -1.46 -9.21 0.14
C ALA A 66 -2.27 -10.26 0.91
N VAL A 67 -2.55 -11.39 0.28
CA VAL A 67 -3.23 -12.53 0.93
C VAL A 67 -2.17 -13.44 1.53
N VAL A 68 -2.31 -13.74 2.83
CA VAL A 68 -1.48 -14.72 3.54
C VAL A 68 -2.29 -15.99 3.74
N PHE A 69 -1.71 -17.13 3.34
CA PHE A 69 -2.32 -18.44 3.54
C PHE A 69 -1.60 -19.18 4.68
N ILE A 70 -2.38 -19.60 5.69
CA ILE A 70 -1.88 -20.40 6.82
C ILE A 70 -2.55 -21.77 6.76
N GLY A 71 -1.75 -22.81 6.62
CA GLY A 71 -2.20 -24.20 6.63
C GLY A 71 -1.68 -24.93 7.86
N ILE A 72 -2.53 -25.71 8.51
CA ILE A 72 -2.16 -26.56 9.63
C ILE A 72 -2.42 -28.03 9.31
N ARG A 73 -1.59 -28.91 9.84
CA ARG A 73 -1.79 -30.36 9.76
C ARG A 73 -1.93 -30.90 11.18
N ASP A 74 -3.16 -30.90 11.69
CA ASP A 74 -3.52 -31.50 12.96
C ASP A 74 -4.68 -32.49 12.76
N PRO A 75 -4.49 -33.80 12.97
CA PRO A 75 -5.57 -34.78 12.87
C PRO A 75 -6.68 -34.55 13.92
N LYS A 76 -6.40 -33.78 14.97
CA LYS A 76 -7.32 -33.45 16.08
C LYS A 76 -7.88 -32.04 15.99
N LEU A 77 -7.76 -31.37 14.83
CA LEU A 77 -8.26 -30.00 14.66
C LEU A 77 -9.75 -29.84 15.02
N PHE A 78 -10.54 -30.88 14.79
CA PHE A 78 -11.98 -30.87 15.07
C PHE A 78 -12.33 -31.27 16.51
N ASP A 79 -11.34 -31.53 17.36
CA ASP A 79 -11.55 -31.63 18.81
C ASP A 79 -11.86 -30.23 19.35
N LEU A 80 -12.81 -30.13 20.29
CA LEU A 80 -13.31 -28.85 20.80
C LEU A 80 -12.21 -27.89 21.24
N ASP A 81 -11.24 -28.39 22.02
CA ASP A 81 -10.15 -27.57 22.56
C ASP A 81 -9.25 -27.02 21.42
N ARG A 82 -8.89 -27.87 20.45
CA ARG A 82 -8.05 -27.48 19.30
C ARG A 82 -8.76 -26.54 18.36
N PHE A 83 -10.05 -26.76 18.17
CA PHE A 83 -10.88 -25.92 17.33
C PHE A 83 -11.04 -24.51 17.94
N ASN A 84 -11.22 -24.44 19.26
CA ASN A 84 -11.28 -23.16 19.98
C ASN A 84 -9.94 -22.42 19.90
N ASP A 85 -8.81 -23.10 20.10
CA ASP A 85 -7.47 -22.49 19.93
C ASP A 85 -7.31 -21.90 18.51
N TRP A 86 -7.77 -22.62 17.48
CA TRP A 86 -7.73 -22.17 16.09
C TRP A 86 -8.67 -20.99 15.83
N TYR A 87 -9.87 -21.00 16.41
CA TYR A 87 -10.83 -19.90 16.34
C TYR A 87 -10.25 -18.63 16.99
N ASP A 88 -9.68 -18.76 18.18
CA ASP A 88 -9.09 -17.64 18.92
C ASP A 88 -7.88 -17.04 18.18
N LEU A 89 -7.03 -17.86 17.58
CA LEU A 89 -5.95 -17.39 16.70
C LEU A 89 -6.49 -16.51 15.57
N THR A 90 -7.59 -16.92 14.93
CA THR A 90 -8.17 -16.16 13.81
C THR A 90 -8.79 -14.85 14.27
N ASN A 91 -9.29 -14.78 15.50
CA ASN A 91 -9.77 -13.54 16.12
C ASN A 91 -8.60 -12.60 16.40
N GLN A 92 -7.52 -13.10 17.00
CA GLN A 92 -6.32 -12.32 17.28
C GLN A 92 -5.69 -11.76 16.00
N LEU A 93 -5.62 -12.56 14.94
CA LEU A 93 -5.13 -12.10 13.64
C LEU A 93 -5.97 -10.95 13.05
N LYS A 94 -7.29 -10.96 13.28
CA LYS A 94 -8.18 -9.88 12.82
C LYS A 94 -7.97 -8.56 13.58
N GLU A 95 -7.44 -8.63 14.79
CA GLU A 95 -7.14 -7.43 15.61
C GLU A 95 -5.78 -6.79 15.26
N VAL A 96 -4.96 -7.45 14.44
CA VAL A 96 -3.66 -6.91 14.01
C VAL A 96 -3.87 -5.73 13.05
N ASP A 97 -3.18 -4.62 13.33
CA ASP A 97 -3.25 -3.42 12.48
C ASP A 97 -2.81 -3.74 11.03
N GLY A 98 -3.65 -3.33 10.07
CA GLY A 98 -3.47 -3.62 8.65
C GLY A 98 -4.12 -4.92 8.15
N VAL A 99 -4.64 -5.79 9.03
CA VAL A 99 -5.41 -6.97 8.59
C VAL A 99 -6.87 -6.56 8.35
N GLN A 100 -7.31 -6.62 7.09
CA GLN A 100 -8.70 -6.26 6.74
C GLN A 100 -9.71 -7.35 7.10
N GLU A 101 -9.39 -8.62 6.84
CA GLU A 101 -10.27 -9.75 7.14
C GLU A 101 -9.49 -11.06 7.29
N VAL A 102 -10.02 -11.98 8.10
CA VAL A 102 -9.48 -13.33 8.28
C VAL A 102 -10.56 -14.36 7.96
N LEU A 103 -10.37 -15.10 6.87
CA LEU A 103 -11.22 -16.22 6.47
C LEU A 103 -10.65 -17.53 7.01
N SER A 104 -11.46 -18.26 7.78
CA SER A 104 -11.08 -19.52 8.41
C SER A 104 -12.30 -20.44 8.55
N ILE A 105 -12.09 -21.75 8.64
CA ILE A 105 -13.15 -22.74 8.88
C ILE A 105 -14.05 -22.42 10.08
N GLY A 106 -13.53 -21.72 11.10
CA GLY A 106 -14.32 -21.27 12.26
C GLY A 106 -15.10 -19.96 12.05
N ARG A 107 -14.95 -19.31 10.89
CA ARG A 107 -15.46 -17.97 10.58
C ARG A 107 -16.09 -17.86 9.18
N LEU A 108 -16.32 -18.98 8.51
CA LEU A 108 -16.96 -18.99 7.19
C LEU A 108 -18.46 -18.72 7.31
N PHE A 109 -18.98 -17.84 6.46
CA PHE A 109 -20.41 -17.68 6.27
C PHE A 109 -20.97 -18.86 5.47
N THR A 110 -22.03 -19.49 5.99
CA THR A 110 -22.73 -20.54 5.25
C THR A 110 -23.84 -19.88 4.43
N LEU A 111 -23.59 -19.69 3.13
CA LEU A 111 -24.59 -19.11 2.24
C LEU A 111 -25.64 -20.15 1.85
N VAL A 112 -26.90 -19.90 2.19
CA VAL A 112 -28.03 -20.72 1.75
C VAL A 112 -28.72 -20.02 0.58
N LYS A 113 -28.77 -20.70 -0.57
CA LYS A 113 -29.42 -20.15 -1.77
C LYS A 113 -30.93 -20.15 -1.58
N ASN A 114 -31.55 -18.98 -1.74
CA ASN A 114 -32.99 -18.83 -1.74
C ASN A 114 -33.48 -18.56 -3.17
N ASP A 115 -33.92 -19.63 -3.84
CA ASP A 115 -34.34 -19.59 -5.25
C ASP A 115 -35.60 -18.74 -5.47
N SER A 116 -36.49 -18.67 -4.49
CA SER A 116 -37.75 -17.94 -4.58
C SER A 116 -37.55 -16.43 -4.70
N ILE A 117 -36.57 -15.88 -3.98
CA ILE A 117 -36.26 -14.43 -3.99
C ILE A 117 -34.99 -14.10 -4.76
N ARG A 118 -34.30 -15.10 -5.32
CA ARG A 118 -33.02 -14.96 -6.02
C ARG A 118 -31.95 -14.24 -5.17
N LYS A 119 -31.87 -14.58 -3.89
CA LYS A 119 -30.89 -14.04 -2.93
C LYS A 119 -30.21 -15.16 -2.14
N PHE A 120 -29.16 -14.81 -1.41
CA PHE A 120 -28.52 -15.69 -0.44
C PHE A 120 -28.90 -15.24 0.97
N ASP A 121 -29.25 -16.21 1.81
CA ASP A 121 -29.47 -16.04 3.23
C ASP A 121 -28.16 -16.43 3.98
N PHE A 122 -27.90 -15.79 5.13
CA PHE A 122 -26.66 -15.91 5.92
C PHE A 122 -26.87 -16.73 7.20
#